data_AF-A0A248YMR6-F1
#
_entry.id   AF-A0A248YMR6-F1
#
_cell.length_a   1.000
_cell.length_b   1.000
_cell.length_c   1.000
_cell.angle_alpha   90.00
_cell.angle_beta   90.00
_cell.angle_gamma   90.00
#
_symmetry.space_group_name_H-M   'P 1'
#
loop_
_entity.id
_entity.type
_entity.pdbx_description
1 polymer ?
#
loop_
_entity_poly.entity_id
_entity_poly.type
_entity_poly.pdbx_seq_one_letter_code
_entity_poly.pdbx_strand_id
1 'polypeptide(L)'
;MPGRDTSTPGIVRQVEGITELLGRAARAFELIGAGVLVLGLVWSAVAAGRAWRNRGGRAGYRTLRQTFGGVLLLGLEVLVAADLIRTVGVSPSLANVAGLGLIVLIRTFLSFSLEIEIEGVAPWRRALVTGPEAMARAARGRPESARPESTRHDPDGHDPDGHDPAPPGAGTGQG
;
A
#
# COMPACT_ATOMS: atom_id res chain seq x y z
N MET A 1 -5.57 62.65 -28.11
CA MET A 1 -6.23 61.38 -27.74
C MET A 1 -5.48 60.78 -26.56
N PRO A 2 -6.09 60.65 -25.38
CA PRO A 2 -5.41 60.25 -24.15
C PRO A 2 -5.01 58.77 -24.18
N GLY A 3 -3.82 58.47 -23.65
CA GLY A 3 -3.32 57.12 -23.43
C GLY A 3 -4.21 56.36 -22.48
N ARG A 4 -4.55 55.11 -22.84
CA ARG A 4 -5.20 54.18 -21.92
C ARG A 4 -4.11 53.44 -21.16
N ASP A 5 -4.11 53.66 -19.86
CA ASP A 5 -3.17 53.10 -18.92
C ASP A 5 -3.29 51.57 -18.86
N THR A 6 -2.14 50.94 -18.98
CA THR A 6 -1.87 49.52 -18.94
C THR A 6 -2.10 48.96 -17.53
N SER A 7 -3.35 48.67 -17.19
CA SER A 7 -3.71 47.89 -16.01
C SER A 7 -3.38 46.41 -16.22
N THR A 8 -2.10 46.06 -16.31
CA THR A 8 -1.60 44.67 -16.26
C THR A 8 -0.43 44.42 -15.28
N PRO A 9 -0.37 45.03 -14.07
CA PRO A 9 0.69 44.71 -13.10
C PRO A 9 0.36 43.62 -12.06
N GLY A 10 -0.90 43.16 -11.96
CA GLY A 10 -1.33 42.18 -10.96
C GLY A 10 -1.19 40.72 -11.40
N ILE A 11 -1.69 40.39 -12.60
CA ILE A 11 -1.72 39.02 -13.12
C ILE A 11 -0.29 38.49 -13.37
N VAL A 12 0.60 39.31 -13.95
CA VAL A 12 1.98 38.91 -14.26
C VAL A 12 2.77 38.59 -12.99
N ARG A 13 2.62 39.43 -11.95
CA ARG A 13 3.26 39.22 -10.63
C ARG A 13 2.76 37.96 -9.92
N GLN A 14 1.48 37.62 -10.09
CA GLN A 14 0.90 36.40 -9.52
C GLN A 14 1.42 35.15 -10.24
N VAL A 15 1.58 35.19 -11.56
CA VAL A 15 2.15 34.09 -12.36
C VAL A 15 3.64 33.89 -12.04
N GLU A 16 4.41 34.97 -11.90
CA GLU A 16 5.82 34.93 -11.45
C GLU A 16 5.92 34.28 -10.06
N GLY A 17 5.06 34.67 -9.11
CA GLY A 17 5.02 34.05 -7.78
C GLY A 17 4.70 32.55 -7.79
N ILE A 18 3.76 32.11 -8.63
CA ILE A 18 3.37 30.68 -8.74
C ILE A 18 4.52 29.85 -9.34
N THR A 19 5.14 30.32 -10.41
CA THR A 19 6.26 29.59 -11.06
C THR A 19 7.46 29.45 -10.15
N GLU A 20 7.76 30.47 -9.32
CA GLU A 20 8.82 30.40 -8.33
C GLU A 20 8.51 29.39 -7.22
N LEU A 21 7.27 29.37 -6.70
CA LEU A 21 6.84 28.40 -5.68
C LEU A 21 6.88 26.96 -6.21
N LEU A 22 6.38 26.72 -7.42
CA LEU A 22 6.44 25.41 -8.08
C LEU A 22 7.88 24.95 -8.29
N GLY A 23 8.77 25.88 -8.68
CA GLY A 23 10.20 25.59 -8.81
C GLY A 23 10.87 25.20 -7.49
N ARG A 24 10.53 25.88 -6.39
CA ARG A 24 11.05 25.52 -5.05
C ARG A 24 10.52 24.18 -4.57
N ALA A 25 9.23 23.91 -4.78
CA ALA A 25 8.61 22.63 -4.44
C ALA A 25 9.27 21.48 -5.23
N ALA A 26 9.40 21.61 -6.55
CA ALA A 26 10.04 20.59 -7.39
C ALA A 26 11.46 20.26 -6.91
N ARG A 27 12.28 21.29 -6.60
CA ARG A 27 13.64 21.07 -6.06
C ARG A 27 13.62 20.35 -4.71
N ALA A 28 12.66 20.65 -3.83
CA ALA A 28 12.55 19.96 -2.55
C ALA A 28 12.23 18.46 -2.75
N PHE A 29 11.26 18.13 -3.61
CA PHE A 29 10.95 16.73 -3.93
C PHE A 29 12.14 16.01 -4.60
N GLU A 30 12.87 16.69 -5.48
CA GLU A 30 14.09 16.17 -6.11
C GLU A 30 15.16 15.83 -5.08
N LEU A 31 15.43 16.73 -4.13
CA LEU A 31 16.40 16.52 -3.05
C LEU A 31 15.96 15.39 -2.10
N ILE A 32 14.67 15.32 -1.75
CA ILE A 32 14.14 14.25 -0.89
C ILE A 32 14.26 12.91 -1.61
N GLY A 33 13.82 12.83 -2.87
CA GLY A 33 13.87 11.60 -3.65
C GLY A 33 15.30 11.12 -3.88
N ALA A 34 16.21 12.02 -4.27
CA ALA A 34 17.64 11.73 -4.39
C ALA A 34 18.25 11.29 -3.05
N GLY A 35 17.88 11.97 -1.96
CA GLY A 35 18.29 11.61 -0.60
C GLY A 35 17.85 10.20 -0.20
N VAL A 36 16.59 9.84 -0.45
CA VAL A 36 16.05 8.49 -0.20
C VAL A 36 16.85 7.45 -0.98
N LEU A 37 17.12 7.69 -2.27
CA LEU A 37 17.90 6.77 -3.10
C LEU A 37 19.34 6.60 -2.59
N VAL A 38 20.03 7.70 -2.27
CA VAL A 38 21.42 7.67 -1.82
C VAL A 38 21.53 6.98 -0.45
N LEU A 39 20.73 7.42 0.53
CA LEU A 39 20.77 6.86 1.89
C LEU A 39 20.32 5.40 1.89
N GLY A 40 19.29 5.07 1.14
CA GLY A 40 18.79 3.71 1.01
C GLY A 40 19.77 2.79 0.28
N LEU A 41 20.51 3.28 -0.72
CA LEU A 41 21.59 2.53 -1.36
C LEU A 41 22.73 2.24 -0.38
N VAL A 42 23.18 3.25 0.37
CA VAL A 42 24.23 3.07 1.40
C VAL A 42 23.78 2.06 2.45
N TRP A 43 22.55 2.18 2.96
CA TRP A 43 21.99 1.23 3.90
C TRP A 43 21.93 -0.20 3.33
N SER A 44 21.46 -0.33 2.09
CA SER A 44 21.36 -1.61 1.38
C SER A 44 22.73 -2.25 1.17
N ALA A 45 23.75 -1.46 0.81
CA ALA A 45 25.12 -1.92 0.66
C ALA A 45 25.71 -2.40 1.99
N VAL A 46 25.49 -1.67 3.09
CA VAL A 46 25.94 -2.08 4.43
C VAL A 46 25.24 -3.36 4.88
N ALA A 47 23.93 -3.47 4.69
CA ALA A 47 23.18 -4.69 4.99
C ALA A 47 23.67 -5.89 4.18
N ALA A 48 23.88 -5.70 2.87
CA ALA A 48 24.40 -6.71 1.96
C ALA A 48 25.83 -7.15 2.33
N GLY A 49 26.71 -6.20 2.67
CA GLY A 49 28.08 -6.49 3.09
C GLY A 49 28.11 -7.33 4.38
N ARG A 50 27.24 -7.02 5.35
CA ARG A 50 27.07 -7.85 6.56
C ARG A 50 26.57 -9.25 6.23
N ALA A 51 25.56 -9.36 5.37
CA ALA A 51 25.02 -10.65 4.94
C ALA A 51 26.05 -11.49 4.16
N TRP A 52 26.87 -10.85 3.32
CA TRP A 52 27.97 -11.51 2.61
C TRP A 52 28.95 -12.11 3.61
N ARG A 53 29.47 -11.31 4.55
CA ARG A 53 30.48 -11.79 5.51
C ARG A 53 29.98 -12.96 6.36
N ASN A 54 28.69 -12.98 6.71
CA ASN A 54 28.14 -14.00 7.61
C ASN A 54 27.61 -15.24 6.88
N ARG A 55 27.10 -15.09 5.65
CA ARG A 55 26.30 -16.12 4.95
C ARG A 55 26.72 -16.35 3.49
N GLY A 56 27.80 -15.72 3.04
CA GLY A 56 28.36 -15.86 1.69
C GLY A 56 27.75 -14.93 0.64
N GLY A 57 28.37 -14.88 -0.54
CA GLY A 57 28.05 -13.92 -1.61
C GLY A 57 26.61 -13.99 -2.13
N ARG A 58 26.03 -15.20 -2.24
CA ARG A 58 24.61 -15.37 -2.65
C ARG A 58 23.64 -14.68 -1.68
N ALA A 59 23.90 -14.75 -0.38
CA ALA A 59 23.07 -14.10 0.63
C ALA A 59 23.22 -12.57 0.56
N GLY A 60 24.46 -12.07 0.43
CA GLY A 60 24.72 -10.64 0.24
C GLY A 60 24.01 -10.04 -0.97
N TYR A 61 24.08 -10.72 -2.12
CA TYR A 61 23.40 -10.30 -3.35
C TYR A 61 21.88 -10.24 -3.19
N ARG A 62 21.28 -11.30 -2.61
CA ARG A 62 19.84 -11.35 -2.38
C ARG A 62 19.39 -10.22 -1.43
N THR A 63 20.12 -9.99 -0.35
CA THR A 63 19.84 -8.88 0.58
C THR A 63 19.94 -7.53 -0.12
N LEU A 64 21.00 -7.29 -0.91
CA LEU A 64 21.16 -6.03 -1.66
C LEU A 64 19.96 -5.76 -2.56
N ARG A 65 19.58 -6.73 -3.39
CA ARG A 65 18.45 -6.57 -4.31
C ARG A 65 17.11 -6.37 -3.59
N GLN A 66 16.87 -7.10 -2.50
CA GLN A 66 15.64 -6.97 -1.72
C GLN A 66 15.50 -5.59 -1.06
N THR A 67 16.55 -5.10 -0.40
CA THR A 67 16.48 -3.81 0.29
C THR A 67 16.53 -2.64 -0.68
N PHE A 68 17.37 -2.73 -1.71
CA PHE A 68 17.49 -1.67 -2.71
C PHE A 68 16.24 -1.57 -3.60
N GLY A 69 15.57 -2.69 -3.88
CA GLY A 69 14.28 -2.68 -4.59
C GLY A 69 13.21 -1.85 -3.87
N GLY A 70 13.08 -2.00 -2.55
CA GLY A 70 12.17 -1.18 -1.74
C GLY A 70 12.55 0.30 -1.71
N VAL A 71 13.85 0.61 -1.62
CA VAL A 71 14.36 1.98 -1.69
C VAL A 71 14.05 2.64 -3.03
N LEU A 72 14.24 1.92 -4.14
CA LEU A 72 13.94 2.39 -5.48
C LEU A 72 12.45 2.71 -5.64
N LEU A 73 11.56 1.83 -5.16
CA LEU A 73 10.11 2.07 -5.23
C LEU A 73 9.73 3.38 -4.53
N LEU A 74 10.17 3.55 -3.28
CA LEU A 74 9.90 4.75 -2.49
C LEU A 74 10.54 6.01 -3.12
N GLY A 75 11.82 5.96 -3.46
CA GLY A 75 12.54 7.10 -4.02
C GLY A 75 11.91 7.56 -5.34
N LEU A 76 11.48 6.62 -6.17
CA LEU A 76 10.85 6.94 -7.45
C LEU A 76 9.40 7.41 -7.32
N GLU A 77 8.66 7.05 -6.27
CA GLU A 77 7.37 7.71 -5.97
C GLU A 77 7.55 9.20 -5.70
N VAL A 78 8.58 9.55 -4.92
CA VAL A 78 8.91 10.94 -4.60
C VAL A 78 9.42 11.69 -5.84
N LEU A 79 10.30 11.07 -6.64
CA LEU A 79 10.87 11.71 -7.83
C LEU A 79 9.83 11.93 -8.93
N VAL A 80 8.86 11.04 -9.10
CA VAL A 80 7.75 11.27 -10.04
C VAL A 80 6.95 12.51 -9.65
N ALA A 81 6.75 12.79 -8.36
CA ALA A 81 6.08 14.01 -7.93
C ALA A 81 6.87 15.27 -8.36
N ALA A 82 8.20 15.26 -8.24
CA ALA A 82 9.06 16.36 -8.69
C ALA A 82 8.93 16.60 -10.21
N ASP A 83 8.96 15.52 -11.00
CA ASP A 83 8.85 15.57 -12.46
C ASP A 83 7.48 16.08 -12.93
N LEU A 84 6.41 15.67 -12.26
CA LEU A 84 5.06 16.18 -12.53
C LEU A 84 4.96 17.68 -12.26
N ILE A 85 5.43 18.16 -11.09
CA ILE A 85 5.39 19.59 -10.74
C ILE A 85 6.11 20.43 -11.79
N ARG A 86 7.30 19.99 -12.23
CA ARG A 86 8.11 20.72 -13.22
C ARG A 86 7.47 20.76 -14.61
N THR A 87 6.88 19.65 -15.05
CA THR A 87 6.33 19.54 -16.41
C THR A 87 4.96 20.20 -16.56
N VAL A 88 4.06 20.06 -15.58
CA VAL A 88 2.72 20.70 -15.64
C VAL A 88 2.73 22.16 -15.21
N GLY A 89 3.72 22.58 -14.41
CA GLY A 89 3.72 23.90 -13.77
C GLY A 89 4.35 25.06 -14.55
N VAL A 90 5.19 24.79 -15.57
CA VAL A 90 6.05 25.83 -16.16
C VAL A 90 5.78 26.11 -17.64
N SER A 91 5.31 25.14 -18.43
CA SER A 91 4.68 25.33 -19.75
C SER A 91 4.38 23.95 -20.36
N PRO A 92 3.11 23.54 -20.51
CA PRO A 92 2.77 22.26 -21.13
C PRO A 92 3.10 22.28 -22.63
N SER A 93 4.21 21.64 -23.01
CA SER A 93 4.59 21.37 -24.40
C SER A 93 4.58 19.87 -24.66
N LEU A 94 4.13 19.44 -25.84
CA LEU A 94 4.16 18.03 -26.25
C LEU A 94 5.58 17.42 -26.15
N ALA A 95 6.62 18.21 -26.38
CA ALA A 95 8.01 17.75 -26.23
C ALA A 95 8.37 17.44 -24.76
N ASN A 96 7.89 18.27 -23.82
CA ASN A 96 8.12 18.05 -22.39
C ASN A 96 7.38 16.80 -21.89
N VAL A 97 6.15 16.59 -22.37
CA VAL A 97 5.35 15.39 -22.04
C VAL A 97 5.96 14.13 -22.65
N ALA A 98 6.47 14.19 -23.88
CA ALA A 98 7.15 13.07 -24.53
C ALA A 98 8.43 12.66 -23.79
N GLY A 99 9.23 13.63 -23.30
CA GLY A 99 10.39 13.36 -22.46
C GLY A 99 10.02 12.66 -21.14
N LEU A 100 8.96 13.13 -20.48
CA LEU A 100 8.43 12.50 -19.26
C LEU A 100 7.94 11.07 -19.53
N GLY A 101 7.20 10.86 -20.62
CA GLY A 101 6.74 9.54 -21.04
C GLY A 101 7.89 8.56 -21.26
N LEU A 102 8.98 9.03 -21.88
CA LEU A 102 10.18 8.20 -22.10
C LEU A 102 10.86 7.79 -20.79
N ILE A 103 11.00 8.71 -19.83
CA ILE A 103 11.61 8.40 -18.52
C ILE A 103 10.75 7.38 -17.76
N VAL A 104 9.43 7.55 -17.75
CA VAL A 104 8.49 6.60 -17.12
C VAL A 104 8.56 5.22 -17.80
N LEU A 105 8.69 5.18 -19.12
CA LEU A 105 8.84 3.95 -19.89
C LEU A 105 10.13 3.20 -19.50
N ILE A 106 11.26 3.91 -19.47
CA ILE A 106 12.56 3.37 -19.06
C ILE A 106 12.48 2.82 -17.63
N ARG A 107 11.90 3.59 -16.70
CA ARG A 107 11.67 3.16 -15.30
C ARG A 107 10.91 1.85 -15.26
N THR A 108 9.78 1.79 -15.95
CA THR A 108 8.91 0.62 -15.96
C THR A 108 9.65 -0.60 -16.52
N PHE A 109 10.34 -0.45 -17.65
CA PHE A 109 11.07 -1.55 -18.28
C PHE A 109 12.23 -2.08 -17.43
N LEU A 110 13.02 -1.19 -16.80
CA LEU A 110 14.16 -1.57 -15.97
C LEU A 110 13.71 -2.25 -14.66
N SER A 111 12.73 -1.66 -13.97
CA SER A 111 12.14 -2.28 -12.78
C SER A 111 11.58 -3.67 -13.11
N PHE A 112 10.89 -3.80 -14.24
CA PHE A 112 10.31 -5.05 -14.69
C PHE A 112 11.36 -6.12 -15.05
N SER A 113 12.43 -5.74 -15.75
CA SER A 113 13.53 -6.66 -16.09
C SER A 113 14.24 -7.19 -14.84
N LEU A 114 14.48 -6.32 -13.84
CA LEU A 114 15.12 -6.74 -12.59
C LEU A 114 14.26 -7.72 -11.79
N GLU A 115 12.95 -7.51 -11.75
CA GLU A 115 12.00 -8.38 -11.05
C GLU A 115 11.94 -9.77 -11.71
N ILE A 116 11.90 -9.84 -13.03
CA ILE A 116 11.94 -11.11 -13.78
C ILE A 116 13.24 -11.89 -13.53
N GLU A 117 14.40 -11.23 -13.52
CA GLU A 117 15.67 -11.92 -13.32
C GLU A 117 15.77 -12.58 -11.94
N ILE A 118 15.24 -11.93 -10.90
CA ILE A 118 15.31 -12.41 -9.51
C ILE A 118 14.34 -13.56 -9.28
N GLU A 119 13.16 -13.47 -9.89
CA GLU A 119 12.00 -14.28 -9.52
C GLU A 119 11.74 -15.38 -10.53
N GLY A 120 12.26 -15.25 -11.75
CA GLY A 120 12.04 -16.16 -12.87
C GLY A 120 10.60 -16.19 -13.37
N VAL A 121 9.71 -15.35 -12.84
CA VAL A 121 8.29 -15.26 -13.21
C VAL A 121 7.87 -13.80 -13.31
N ALA A 122 7.19 -13.47 -14.40
CA ALA A 122 6.70 -12.12 -14.63
C ALA A 122 5.67 -11.67 -13.56
N PRO A 123 5.71 -10.41 -13.12
CA PRO A 123 4.79 -9.81 -12.15
C PRO A 123 3.30 -10.05 -12.42
N TRP A 124 2.87 -9.92 -13.69
CA TRP A 124 1.47 -10.16 -14.07
C TRP A 124 1.04 -11.62 -13.81
N ARG A 125 1.97 -12.57 -13.92
CA ARG A 125 1.69 -14.00 -13.68
C ARG A 125 1.46 -14.27 -12.19
N ARG A 126 2.14 -13.54 -11.29
CA ARG A 126 1.88 -13.63 -9.85
C ARG A 126 0.54 -13.01 -9.47
N ALA A 127 0.24 -11.81 -9.97
CA ALA A 127 -1.02 -11.13 -9.68
C ALA A 127 -2.23 -12.02 -10.03
N LEU A 128 -2.14 -12.75 -11.15
CA LEU A 128 -3.16 -13.70 -11.58
C LEU A 128 -3.28 -14.96 -10.71
N VAL A 129 -2.22 -15.38 -10.02
CA VAL A 129 -2.23 -16.59 -9.15
C VAL A 129 -2.61 -16.23 -7.71
N THR A 130 -2.14 -15.10 -7.17
CA THR A 130 -2.39 -14.71 -5.78
C THR A 130 -3.82 -14.20 -5.54
N GLY A 131 -4.45 -13.57 -6.53
CA GLY A 131 -5.82 -13.03 -6.43
C GLY A 131 -6.88 -14.11 -6.13
N PRO A 132 -6.97 -15.19 -6.92
CA PRO A 132 -7.91 -16.29 -6.68
C PRO A 132 -7.67 -17.00 -5.34
N GLU A 133 -6.42 -17.17 -4.91
CA GLU A 133 -6.10 -17.81 -3.62
C GLU A 133 -6.46 -16.95 -2.40
N ALA A 134 -6.26 -15.63 -2.47
CA ALA A 134 -6.66 -14.71 -1.40
C ALA A 134 -8.18 -14.65 -1.27
N MET A 135 -8.91 -14.59 -2.40
CA MET A 135 -10.37 -14.68 -2.42
C MET A 135 -10.88 -16.04 -1.92
N ALA A 136 -10.23 -17.14 -2.29
CA ALA A 136 -10.59 -18.48 -1.81
C ALA A 136 -10.34 -18.66 -0.30
N ARG A 137 -9.32 -18.01 0.28
CA ARG A 137 -9.11 -17.97 1.74
C ARG A 137 -10.17 -17.10 2.43
N ALA A 138 -10.49 -15.94 1.88
CA ALA A 138 -11.56 -15.08 2.41
C ALA A 138 -12.94 -15.77 2.36
N ALA A 139 -13.20 -16.55 1.30
CA ALA A 139 -14.44 -17.32 1.17
C ALA A 139 -14.55 -18.46 2.19
N ARG A 140 -13.42 -19.11 2.55
CA ARG A 140 -13.37 -20.17 3.58
C ARG A 140 -13.39 -19.64 5.01
N GLY A 141 -13.06 -18.37 5.22
CA GLY A 141 -13.02 -17.72 6.53
C GLY A 141 -14.36 -17.14 7.00
N ARG A 142 -15.48 -17.32 6.27
CA ARG A 142 -16.80 -16.93 6.76
C ARG A 142 -17.20 -17.85 7.93
N PRO A 143 -17.35 -17.34 9.17
CA PRO A 143 -17.72 -18.15 10.30
C PRO A 143 -19.15 -18.68 10.15
N GLU A 144 -19.34 -19.94 10.55
CA GLU A 144 -20.57 -20.74 10.54
C GLU A 144 -21.69 -20.18 11.44
N SER A 145 -21.52 -18.98 12.00
CA SER A 145 -22.48 -18.26 12.86
C SER A 145 -23.64 -17.60 12.09
N ALA A 146 -23.64 -17.69 10.76
CA ALA A 146 -24.74 -17.23 9.92
C ALA A 146 -25.66 -18.37 9.46
N ARG A 147 -25.60 -19.56 10.09
CA ARG A 147 -26.75 -20.47 10.04
C ARG A 147 -27.84 -19.85 10.91
N PRO A 148 -28.99 -19.43 10.34
CA PRO A 148 -30.13 -19.05 11.16
C PRO A 148 -30.46 -20.25 12.04
N GLU A 149 -30.37 -20.05 13.34
CA GLU A 149 -30.70 -21.00 14.37
C GLU A 149 -32.18 -21.37 14.20
N SER A 150 -32.44 -22.43 13.42
CA SER A 150 -33.76 -23.05 13.38
C SER A 150 -33.92 -23.76 14.72
N THR A 151 -34.46 -23.00 15.68
CA THR A 151 -35.16 -23.42 16.88
C THR A 151 -35.03 -24.93 17.15
N ARG A 152 -33.97 -25.33 17.86
CA ARG A 152 -33.97 -26.64 18.51
C ARG A 152 -35.08 -26.60 19.56
N HIS A 153 -36.18 -27.26 19.24
CA HIS A 153 -37.19 -27.64 20.20
C HIS A 153 -36.55 -28.63 21.17
N ASP A 154 -36.31 -28.19 22.40
CA ASP A 154 -35.82 -29.00 23.51
C ASP A 154 -37.02 -29.64 24.24
N PRO A 155 -37.16 -30.98 24.27
CA PRO A 155 -38.32 -31.63 24.87
C PRO A 155 -38.18 -31.87 26.38
N ASP A 156 -37.00 -31.65 26.98
CA ASP A 156 -36.71 -32.04 28.36
C ASP A 156 -36.53 -30.82 29.28
N GLY A 157 -37.64 -30.16 29.60
CA GLY A 157 -37.71 -29.12 30.61
C GLY A 157 -37.51 -29.70 32.02
N HIS A 158 -36.28 -29.64 32.54
CA HIS A 158 -36.02 -29.91 33.96
C HIS A 158 -36.36 -28.67 34.79
N ASP A 159 -37.47 -28.74 35.53
CA ASP A 159 -37.95 -27.72 36.46
C ASP A 159 -37.28 -27.91 37.85
N PRO A 160 -36.43 -26.98 38.32
CA PRO A 160 -35.66 -27.17 39.54
C PRO A 160 -36.44 -26.84 40.83
N ASP A 161 -37.67 -26.31 40.74
CA ASP A 161 -38.45 -25.85 41.90
C ASP A 161 -39.53 -26.85 42.34
N GLY A 162 -39.16 -28.13 42.43
CA GLY A 162 -40.01 -29.20 42.96
C GLY A 162 -40.34 -29.01 44.44
N HIS A 163 -41.54 -28.49 44.74
CA HIS A 163 -42.15 -28.62 46.06
C HIS A 163 -42.47 -30.11 46.32
N ASP A 164 -41.79 -30.72 47.28
CA ASP A 164 -42.09 -32.08 47.75
C ASP A 164 -43.47 -32.10 48.46
N PRO A 165 -44.44 -32.93 48.03
CA PRO A 165 -45.66 -33.10 48.78
C PRO A 165 -45.43 -33.95 50.04
N ALA A 166 -45.91 -33.45 51.18
CA ALA A 166 -45.85 -34.12 52.47
C ALA A 166 -46.53 -35.50 52.47
N PRO A 167 -46.05 -36.48 53.25
CA PRO A 167 -46.62 -37.82 53.29
C PRO A 167 -48.02 -37.83 53.94
N PRO A 168 -49.00 -38.56 53.38
CA PRO A 168 -50.33 -38.66 53.97
C PRO A 168 -50.30 -39.50 55.24
N GLY A 169 -50.79 -38.91 56.33
CA GLY A 169 -50.93 -39.54 57.64
C GLY A 169 -51.83 -40.78 57.61
N ALA A 170 -51.34 -41.87 58.19
CA ALA A 170 -52.13 -43.06 58.48
C ALA A 170 -53.09 -42.78 59.64
N GLY A 171 -54.31 -42.37 59.30
CA GLY A 171 -55.44 -42.21 60.22
C GLY A 171 -56.33 -43.46 60.26
N THR A 172 -56.35 -44.07 61.44
CA THR A 172 -57.36 -44.93 62.09
C THR A 172 -58.83 -44.82 61.64
N GLY A 173 -59.57 -45.96 61.68
CA GLY A 173 -61.04 -46.03 61.85
C GLY A 173 -61.66 -47.25 61.14
N GLN A 174 -61.96 -48.36 61.85
CA GLN A 174 -63.23 -48.68 62.52
C GLN A 174 -64.44 -48.84 61.58
N GLY A 175 -65.07 -50.02 61.61
CA GLY A 175 -66.36 -50.32 60.98
C GLY A 175 -66.51 -51.79 60.63
#